data_AF-A0AAD4S758-F1
#
_entry.id   AF-A0AAD4S758-F1
#
_cell.length_a   1.000
_cell.length_b   1.000
_cell.length_c   1.000
_cell.angle_alpha   90.00
_cell.angle_beta   90.00
_cell.angle_gamma   90.00
#
_symmetry.space_group_name_H-M   'P 1'
#
loop_
_entity.id
_entity.type
_entity.pdbx_description
1 polymer ?
#
loop_
_entity_poly.entity_id
_entity_poly.type
_entity_poly.pdbx_seq_one_letter_code
_entity_poly.pdbx_strand_id
1 'polypeptide(L)'
;MAITKRRSPGFFSGSSVLFAILGYLFIITFTGTASAWKNICIPGDIYIDSEFVVKWRAGNCLDCQVWCMELCSDLGTSMVNYRCHFPSYSTVQCKCCCERFPSSSPEPQPSRPPSPLPDPDDFSPAPYDYNICMPGQTYLKIKRTDGVDCIHKSLCNEKCKEKERLTVRTECVANCSGSPVRVYEWYEQCCCGNLIPSHPPPSPVPPPPSPPPPPPLQSPQSPPPPFQSPPPPTPPENICKFIQTPTTDCILCTRGYCISECLARGASVVKMVCSPSVLQCRCCCRMITTLPSSTTALGSSLFAEMQ
;
A
#
# COMPACT_ATOMS: atom_id res chain seq x y z
N MET A 1 10.75 55.19 64.28
CA MET A 1 9.86 54.82 63.16
C MET A 1 10.33 53.49 62.61
N ALA A 2 9.57 52.41 62.83
CA ALA A 2 9.91 51.07 62.38
C ALA A 2 8.90 50.65 61.30
N ILE A 3 9.40 50.33 60.10
CA ILE A 3 8.58 49.92 58.95
C ILE A 3 8.64 48.40 58.85
N THR A 4 7.54 47.74 59.23
CA THR A 4 7.37 46.28 59.10
C THR A 4 6.83 45.94 57.71
N LYS A 5 7.65 45.26 56.89
CA LYS A 5 7.32 44.79 55.54
C LYS A 5 6.59 43.43 55.63
N ARG A 6 5.27 43.43 55.37
CA ARG A 6 4.47 42.20 55.24
C ARG A 6 4.80 41.48 53.93
N ARG A 7 5.18 40.21 54.03
CA ARG A 7 5.43 39.29 52.90
C ARG A 7 4.17 38.44 52.71
N SER A 8 3.51 38.56 51.55
CA SER A 8 2.33 37.74 51.21
C SER A 8 2.75 36.31 50.85
N PRO A 9 1.97 35.27 51.21
CA PRO A 9 2.28 33.89 50.87
C PRO A 9 1.96 33.61 49.39
N GLY A 10 2.90 32.92 48.73
CA GLY A 10 2.85 32.59 47.32
C GLY A 10 1.72 31.61 46.97
N PHE A 11 0.93 31.98 45.96
CA PHE A 11 -0.21 31.25 45.42
C PHE A 11 0.12 30.63 44.05
N PHE A 12 1.27 29.96 43.89
CA PHE A 12 1.59 29.34 42.58
C PHE A 12 2.38 28.04 42.75
N SER A 13 1.71 26.96 43.16
CA SER A 13 2.31 25.61 43.09
C SER A 13 1.35 24.50 42.64
N GLY A 14 0.11 24.81 42.25
CA GLY A 14 -0.89 23.81 41.85
C GLY A 14 -1.25 23.78 40.36
N SER A 15 -0.75 24.72 39.54
CA SER A 15 -1.29 24.94 38.19
C SER A 15 -0.66 24.05 37.11
N SER A 16 0.59 23.58 37.30
CA SER A 16 1.33 22.82 36.28
C SER A 16 0.74 21.43 36.01
N VAL A 17 0.19 20.76 37.02
CA VAL A 17 -0.38 19.41 36.87
C VAL A 17 -1.67 19.43 36.04
N LEU A 18 -2.50 20.46 36.19
CA LEU A 18 -3.76 20.61 35.44
C LEU A 18 -3.50 20.84 33.94
N PHE A 19 -2.49 21.63 33.58
CA PHE A 19 -2.14 21.84 32.18
C PHE A 19 -1.53 20.59 31.54
N ALA A 20 -0.76 19.79 32.28
CA ALA A 20 -0.24 18.52 31.78
C ALA A 20 -1.36 17.49 31.54
N ILE A 21 -2.34 17.39 32.45
CA ILE A 21 -3.50 16.50 32.29
C ILE A 21 -4.38 16.96 31.12
N LEU A 22 -4.66 18.26 31.00
CA LEU A 22 -5.44 18.80 29.88
C LEU A 22 -4.71 18.62 28.54
N GLY A 23 -3.39 18.85 28.49
CA GLY A 23 -2.58 18.61 27.29
C GLY A 23 -2.57 17.13 26.89
N TYR A 24 -2.44 16.21 27.85
CA TYR A 24 -2.48 14.77 27.60
C TYR A 24 -3.87 14.32 27.09
N LEU A 25 -4.95 14.81 27.69
CA LEU A 25 -6.31 14.56 27.22
C LEU A 25 -6.55 15.14 25.82
N PHE A 26 -5.95 16.29 25.50
CA PHE A 26 -6.05 16.90 24.18
C PHE A 26 -5.27 16.12 23.10
N ILE A 27 -4.10 15.56 23.44
CA ILE A 27 -3.33 14.70 22.52
C ILE A 27 -4.05 13.37 22.27
N ILE A 28 -4.72 12.81 23.27
CA ILE A 28 -5.54 11.60 23.12
C ILE A 28 -6.76 11.86 22.22
N THR A 29 -7.38 13.03 22.32
CA THR A 29 -8.55 13.36 21.47
C THR A 29 -8.17 13.74 20.04
N PHE A 30 -7.01 14.38 19.82
CA PHE A 30 -6.58 14.79 18.46
C PHE A 30 -5.93 13.69 17.62
N THR A 31 -5.38 12.64 18.23
CA THR A 31 -4.78 11.52 17.47
C THR A 31 -5.82 10.48 17.01
N GLY A 32 -7.05 10.61 17.48
CA GLY A 32 -8.20 9.75 17.19
C GLY A 32 -8.97 10.09 15.91
N THR A 33 -8.31 10.46 14.81
CA THR A 33 -8.99 10.40 13.51
C THR A 33 -9.01 8.94 13.05
N ALA A 34 -10.16 8.32 13.30
CA ALA A 34 -10.46 6.92 13.09
C ALA A 34 -10.80 6.68 11.62
N SER A 35 -9.78 6.40 10.79
CA SER A 35 -10.05 5.40 9.76
C SER A 35 -10.26 4.10 10.52
N ALA A 36 -11.46 3.51 10.46
CA ALA A 36 -11.72 2.22 11.10
C ALA A 36 -10.79 1.10 10.62
N TRP A 37 -10.09 1.36 9.52
CA TRP A 37 -9.17 0.45 8.83
C TRP A 37 -7.71 0.75 9.09
N LYS A 38 -7.39 1.63 10.05
CA LYS A 38 -6.05 2.19 10.32
C LYS A 38 -4.93 1.13 10.42
N ASN A 39 -5.32 -0.13 10.62
CA ASN A 39 -4.43 -1.24 10.92
C ASN A 39 -4.28 -2.26 9.78
N ILE A 40 -5.13 -2.20 8.75
CA ILE A 40 -5.15 -3.18 7.64
C ILE A 40 -4.72 -2.53 6.33
N CYS A 41 -5.28 -1.34 6.05
CA CYS A 41 -5.08 -0.59 4.83
C CYS A 41 -4.41 0.76 5.10
N ILE A 42 -3.59 1.22 4.15
CA ILE A 42 -3.17 2.64 4.18
C ILE A 42 -4.25 3.51 3.53
N PRO A 43 -4.32 4.81 3.87
CA PRO A 43 -5.25 5.73 3.23
C PRO A 43 -5.16 5.67 1.70
N GLY A 44 -6.31 5.48 1.06
CA GLY A 44 -6.44 5.37 -0.40
C GLY A 44 -6.39 3.96 -0.98
N ASP A 45 -5.97 2.94 -0.22
CA ASP A 45 -6.17 1.54 -0.60
C ASP A 45 -7.67 1.22 -0.69
N ILE A 46 -8.00 0.15 -1.42
CA ILE A 46 -9.37 -0.36 -1.52
C ILE A 46 -9.60 -1.37 -0.42
N TYR A 47 -10.64 -1.16 0.38
CA TYR A 47 -10.99 -2.04 1.49
C TYR A 47 -12.23 -2.87 1.16
N ILE A 48 -12.18 -4.18 1.40
CA ILE A 48 -13.29 -5.07 1.09
C ILE A 48 -13.54 -6.00 2.27
N ASP A 49 -14.78 -6.06 2.73
CA ASP A 49 -15.22 -6.95 3.81
C ASP A 49 -16.12 -8.06 3.28
N SER A 50 -16.06 -9.24 3.85
CA SER A 50 -17.11 -10.26 3.70
C SER A 50 -17.96 -10.24 4.97
N GLU A 51 -19.00 -9.40 5.00
CA GLU A 51 -19.92 -9.31 6.15
C GLU A 51 -20.54 -10.68 6.46
N PHE A 52 -20.87 -11.45 5.43
CA PHE A 52 -21.48 -12.75 5.60
C PHE A 52 -20.46 -13.86 5.68
N VAL A 53 -20.83 -14.82 6.53
CA VAL A 53 -20.26 -16.15 6.49
C VAL A 53 -20.44 -16.72 5.09
N VAL A 54 -19.34 -16.78 4.35
CA VAL A 54 -19.26 -17.69 3.23
C VAL A 54 -18.95 -19.07 3.83
N LYS A 55 -19.80 -20.07 3.56
CA LYS A 55 -19.49 -21.47 3.88
C LYS A 55 -18.41 -21.93 2.91
N TRP A 56 -17.15 -21.77 3.29
CA TRP A 56 -16.03 -22.33 2.54
C TRP A 56 -15.92 -23.82 2.80
N ARG A 57 -15.51 -24.58 1.78
CA ARG A 57 -15.41 -26.05 1.88
C ARG A 57 -14.47 -26.50 2.99
N ALA A 58 -13.46 -25.71 3.33
CA ALA A 58 -12.42 -26.07 4.28
C ALA A 58 -12.37 -25.16 5.53
N GLY A 59 -13.15 -24.07 5.56
CA GLY A 59 -13.21 -23.15 6.71
C GLY A 59 -11.82 -22.70 7.18
N ASN A 60 -10.90 -22.39 6.26
CA ASN A 60 -9.53 -22.00 6.61
C ASN A 60 -9.22 -20.56 6.15
N CYS A 61 -8.18 -19.94 6.71
CA CYS A 61 -7.79 -18.58 6.32
C CYS A 61 -7.05 -18.50 4.98
N LEU A 62 -6.63 -19.64 4.42
CA LEU A 62 -6.04 -19.70 3.08
C LEU A 62 -7.09 -19.33 2.04
N ASP A 63 -8.36 -19.72 2.25
CA ASP A 63 -9.47 -19.35 1.39
C ASP A 63 -9.65 -17.81 1.34
N CYS A 64 -9.51 -17.11 2.47
CA CYS A 64 -9.53 -15.64 2.50
C CYS A 64 -8.38 -15.04 1.69
N GLN A 65 -7.18 -15.58 1.82
CA GLN A 65 -6.01 -15.09 1.08
C GLN A 65 -6.20 -15.23 -0.43
N VAL A 66 -6.62 -16.42 -0.89
CA VAL A 66 -6.87 -16.69 -2.30
C VAL A 66 -7.99 -15.78 -2.82
N TRP A 67 -9.07 -15.66 -2.06
CA TRP A 67 -10.17 -14.75 -2.40
C TRP A 67 -9.70 -13.30 -2.55
N CYS A 68 -8.94 -12.78 -1.59
CA CYS A 68 -8.41 -11.42 -1.67
C CYS A 68 -7.50 -11.23 -2.89
N MET A 69 -6.64 -12.19 -3.20
CA MET A 69 -5.78 -12.12 -4.38
C MET A 69 -6.58 -12.08 -5.69
N GLU A 70 -7.57 -12.97 -5.84
CA GLU A 70 -8.46 -13.00 -7.01
C GLU A 70 -9.23 -11.69 -7.15
N LEU A 71 -9.85 -11.23 -6.05
CA LEU A 71 -10.66 -10.02 -6.05
C LEU A 71 -9.83 -8.76 -6.38
N CYS A 72 -8.66 -8.59 -5.77
CA CYS A 72 -7.79 -7.45 -6.11
C CYS A 72 -7.33 -7.53 -7.56
N SER A 73 -7.04 -8.73 -8.07
CA SER A 73 -6.66 -8.96 -9.47
C SER A 73 -7.80 -8.60 -10.45
N ASP A 74 -9.04 -8.96 -10.12
CA ASP A 74 -10.22 -8.62 -10.93
C ASP A 74 -10.44 -7.09 -11.00
N LEU A 75 -10.04 -6.36 -9.95
CA LEU A 75 -10.04 -4.91 -9.91
C LEU A 75 -8.81 -4.29 -10.61
N GLY A 76 -7.89 -5.10 -11.15
CA GLY A 76 -6.66 -4.64 -11.77
C GLY A 76 -5.60 -4.13 -10.78
N THR A 77 -5.69 -4.54 -9.52
CA THR A 77 -4.81 -4.12 -8.41
C THR A 77 -4.07 -5.31 -7.80
N SER A 78 -3.16 -5.05 -6.86
CA SER A 78 -2.46 -6.10 -6.11
C SER A 78 -3.01 -6.20 -4.69
N MET A 79 -3.01 -7.40 -4.10
CA MET A 79 -3.38 -7.55 -2.68
C MET A 79 -2.23 -7.09 -1.80
N VAL A 80 -2.47 -6.10 -0.96
CA VAL A 80 -1.49 -5.54 -0.01
C VAL A 80 -1.52 -6.31 1.30
N ASN A 81 -2.72 -6.62 1.80
CA ASN A 81 -2.91 -7.29 3.09
C ASN A 81 -4.26 -8.00 3.13
N TYR A 82 -4.41 -8.95 4.04
CA TYR A 82 -5.69 -9.58 4.35
C TYR A 82 -5.78 -9.93 5.83
N ARG A 83 -6.99 -9.96 6.36
CA ARG A 83 -7.31 -10.54 7.66
C ARG A 83 -8.38 -11.60 7.51
N CYS A 84 -8.37 -12.52 8.44
CA CYS A 84 -9.27 -13.64 8.51
C CYS A 84 -9.69 -13.83 9.96
N HIS A 85 -10.98 -14.05 10.18
CA HIS A 85 -11.56 -14.30 11.48
C HIS A 85 -12.58 -15.44 11.41
N PHE A 86 -12.59 -16.27 12.45
CA PHE A 86 -13.51 -17.40 12.58
C PHE A 86 -14.53 -17.12 13.68
N PRO A 87 -15.68 -16.50 13.34
CA PRO A 87 -16.75 -16.35 14.33
C PRO A 87 -17.34 -17.71 14.76
N SER A 88 -17.17 -18.77 13.96
CA SER A 88 -17.55 -20.14 14.31
C SER A 88 -16.78 -21.18 13.47
N TYR A 89 -16.89 -22.47 13.82
CA TYR A 89 -16.20 -23.59 13.16
C TYR A 89 -16.46 -23.75 11.65
N SER A 90 -17.56 -23.19 11.12
CA SER A 90 -17.94 -23.35 9.70
C SER A 90 -17.98 -22.04 8.94
N THR A 91 -17.57 -20.96 9.61
CA THR A 91 -17.80 -19.61 9.15
C THR A 91 -16.51 -18.82 9.20
N VAL A 92 -16.13 -18.17 8.11
CA VAL A 92 -14.98 -17.26 8.09
C VAL A 92 -15.42 -15.89 7.57
N GLN A 93 -14.88 -14.85 8.19
CA GLN A 93 -14.96 -13.48 7.71
C GLN A 93 -13.57 -13.06 7.23
N CYS A 94 -13.53 -12.50 6.04
CA CYS A 94 -12.33 -12.10 5.36
C CYS A 94 -12.36 -10.58 5.15
N LYS A 95 -11.26 -9.91 5.46
CA LYS A 95 -11.06 -8.50 5.15
C LYS A 95 -9.88 -8.39 4.19
N CYS A 96 -10.08 -7.77 3.04
CA CYS A 96 -9.04 -7.58 2.03
C CYS A 96 -8.62 -6.13 1.92
N CYS A 97 -7.34 -5.94 1.66
CA CYS A 97 -6.77 -4.66 1.28
C CYS A 97 -6.13 -4.78 -0.09
N CYS A 98 -6.64 -4.04 -1.07
CA CYS A 98 -6.05 -3.95 -2.39
C CYS A 98 -5.32 -2.63 -2.57
N GLU A 99 -4.18 -2.69 -3.24
CA GLU A 99 -3.32 -1.55 -3.51
C GLU A 99 -4.08 -0.51 -4.31
N ARG A 100 -3.98 0.75 -3.90
CA ARG A 100 -4.42 1.85 -4.75
C ARG A 100 -3.66 1.80 -6.07
N PHE A 101 -4.33 2.06 -7.19
CA PHE A 101 -3.61 2.33 -8.44
C PHE A 101 -2.57 3.42 -8.20
N PRO A 102 -1.35 3.27 -8.77
CA PRO A 102 -0.34 4.31 -8.69
C PRO A 102 -0.96 5.58 -9.28
N SER A 103 -1.31 6.51 -8.39
CA SER A 103 -1.71 7.83 -8.82
C SER A 103 -0.51 8.37 -9.58
N SER A 104 -0.74 8.95 -10.75
CA SER A 104 0.30 9.56 -11.57
C SER A 104 1.08 10.67 -10.86
N SER A 105 0.66 11.07 -9.65
CA SER A 105 1.38 11.96 -8.76
C SER A 105 2.26 11.18 -7.78
N PRO A 106 3.60 11.37 -7.81
CA PRO A 106 4.53 10.77 -6.86
C PRO A 106 4.45 11.51 -5.53
N GLU A 107 3.35 11.33 -4.79
CA GLU A 107 3.26 11.85 -3.43
C GLU A 107 3.96 10.86 -2.48
N PRO A 108 4.86 11.32 -1.58
CA PRO A 108 5.56 10.44 -0.66
C PRO A 108 4.56 9.70 0.23
N GLN A 109 4.47 8.37 0.10
CA GLN A 109 3.63 7.59 1.00
C GLN A 109 4.24 7.60 2.41
N PRO A 110 3.48 7.97 3.45
CA PRO A 110 3.92 7.81 4.82
C PRO A 110 4.24 6.34 5.12
N SER A 111 5.37 6.09 5.78
CA SER A 111 5.74 4.74 6.23
C SER A 111 4.63 4.12 7.07
N ARG A 112 4.25 2.88 6.74
CA ARG A 112 3.16 2.17 7.43
C ARG A 112 3.54 1.92 8.90
N PRO A 113 2.74 2.33 9.89
CA PRO A 113 2.96 1.93 11.27
C PRO A 113 2.75 0.41 11.42
N PRO A 114 3.43 -0.24 12.39
CA PRO A 114 3.22 -1.66 12.67
C PRO A 114 1.75 -1.93 13.03
N SER A 115 1.16 -2.98 12.46
CA SER A 115 -0.23 -3.35 12.71
C SER A 115 -0.43 -3.68 14.21
N PRO A 116 -1.32 -2.99 14.93
CA PRO A 116 -1.68 -3.38 16.30
C PRO A 116 -2.43 -4.71 16.30
N LEU A 117 -2.46 -5.34 17.48
CA LEU A 117 -3.16 -6.59 17.74
C LEU A 117 -4.63 -6.52 17.28
N PRO A 118 -5.20 -7.61 16.73
CA PRO A 118 -6.58 -7.65 16.30
C PRO A 118 -7.51 -7.36 17.47
N ASP A 119 -8.43 -6.40 17.29
CA ASP A 119 -9.53 -6.20 18.24
C ASP A 119 -10.60 -7.26 17.95
N PRO A 120 -11.05 -8.05 18.94
CA PRO A 120 -12.15 -9.00 18.76
C PRO A 120 -13.46 -8.35 18.26
N ASP A 121 -13.66 -7.04 18.47
CA ASP A 121 -14.85 -6.31 18.02
C ASP A 121 -14.69 -5.66 16.62
N ASP A 122 -13.61 -5.95 15.88
CA ASP A 122 -13.28 -5.31 14.59
C ASP A 122 -14.29 -5.66 13.46
N PHE A 123 -15.21 -6.62 13.63
CA PHE A 123 -16.09 -7.14 12.56
C PHE A 123 -17.49 -6.50 12.47
N SER A 124 -17.71 -5.33 13.08
CA SER A 124 -18.94 -4.53 12.91
C SER A 124 -18.70 -3.07 13.31
N PRO A 125 -19.28 -2.06 12.62
CA PRO A 125 -20.21 -2.08 11.47
C PRO A 125 -19.58 -2.30 10.07
N ALA A 126 -20.43 -2.29 9.04
CA ALA A 126 -20.06 -2.39 7.62
C ALA A 126 -19.10 -1.27 7.18
N PRO A 127 -18.25 -1.50 6.17
CA PRO A 127 -17.10 -0.65 5.99
C PRO A 127 -17.39 0.79 5.57
N TYR A 128 -18.47 0.97 4.85
CA TYR A 128 -18.92 2.26 4.38
C TYR A 128 -19.61 3.11 5.46
N ASP A 129 -19.84 2.59 6.66
CA ASP A 129 -20.51 3.35 7.74
C ASP A 129 -19.53 4.14 8.61
N TYR A 130 -18.23 3.91 8.46
CA TYR A 130 -17.22 4.64 9.20
C TYR A 130 -16.90 5.98 8.54
N ASN A 131 -16.90 7.05 9.34
CA ASN A 131 -16.48 8.36 8.90
C ASN A 131 -14.94 8.43 8.82
N ILE A 132 -14.41 8.34 7.61
CA ILE A 132 -12.96 8.39 7.34
C ILE A 132 -12.37 9.81 7.35
N CYS A 133 -13.19 10.84 7.61
CA CYS A 133 -12.80 12.24 7.47
C CYS A 133 -12.28 12.85 8.75
N MET A 134 -11.41 13.84 8.60
CA MET A 134 -10.91 14.63 9.73
C MET A 134 -11.98 15.60 10.24
N PRO A 135 -11.93 16.02 11.52
CA PRO A 135 -12.78 17.07 12.05
C PRO A 135 -12.77 18.33 11.15
N GLY A 136 -13.95 18.88 10.86
CA GLY A 136 -14.13 20.03 9.97
C GLY A 136 -14.31 19.68 8.48
N GLN A 137 -14.04 18.44 8.08
CA GLN A 137 -14.38 17.93 6.76
C GLN A 137 -15.82 17.40 6.73
N THR A 138 -16.45 17.44 5.55
CA THR A 138 -17.77 16.86 5.30
C THR A 138 -17.59 15.47 4.71
N TYR A 139 -18.13 14.46 5.38
CA TYR A 139 -18.18 13.08 4.88
C TYR A 139 -19.33 12.90 3.89
N LEU A 140 -19.04 12.33 2.72
CA LEU A 140 -20.05 11.89 1.75
C LEU A 140 -19.87 10.39 1.47
N LYS A 141 -20.99 9.69 1.35
CA LYS A 141 -21.07 8.28 0.96
C LYS A 141 -21.83 8.19 -0.37
N ILE A 142 -21.18 7.70 -1.42
CA ILE A 142 -21.73 7.60 -2.77
C ILE A 142 -21.82 6.13 -3.16
N LYS A 143 -23.02 5.64 -3.48
CA LYS A 143 -23.20 4.25 -3.94
C LYS A 143 -22.63 4.09 -5.36
N ARG A 144 -21.94 2.99 -5.62
CA ARG A 144 -21.36 2.64 -6.93
C ARG A 144 -21.98 1.35 -7.45
N THR A 145 -21.96 1.19 -8.76
CA THR A 145 -22.45 -0.01 -9.46
C THR A 145 -21.50 -1.19 -9.29
N ASP A 146 -20.20 -0.94 -9.37
CA ASP A 146 -19.15 -1.93 -9.23
C ASP A 146 -17.83 -1.30 -8.75
N GLY A 147 -16.84 -2.15 -8.47
CA GLY A 147 -15.54 -1.72 -7.96
C GLY A 147 -14.68 -1.00 -8.99
N VAL A 148 -14.78 -1.37 -10.27
CA VAL A 148 -14.01 -0.75 -11.37
C VAL A 148 -14.43 0.71 -11.51
N ASP A 149 -15.73 0.97 -11.52
CA ASP A 149 -16.31 2.30 -11.56
C ASP A 149 -16.00 3.09 -10.28
N CYS A 150 -15.98 2.45 -9.11
CA CYS A 150 -15.54 3.11 -7.88
C CYS A 150 -14.11 3.65 -8.03
N ILE A 151 -13.20 2.80 -8.51
CA ILE A 151 -11.76 3.10 -8.54
C ILE A 151 -11.40 4.09 -9.64
N HIS A 152 -11.97 3.92 -10.84
CA HIS A 152 -11.54 4.67 -12.02
C HIS A 152 -12.41 5.90 -12.33
N LYS A 153 -13.62 5.98 -11.79
CA LYS A 153 -14.58 7.05 -12.08
C LYS A 153 -15.08 7.72 -10.81
N SER A 154 -14.13 8.25 -10.03
CA SER A 154 -14.43 8.95 -8.77
C SER A 154 -15.45 10.07 -8.97
N LEU A 155 -16.54 10.05 -8.19
CA LEU A 155 -17.55 11.11 -8.15
C LEU A 155 -17.31 12.12 -7.03
N CYS A 156 -16.32 11.90 -6.16
CA CYS A 156 -16.06 12.79 -5.04
C CYS A 156 -15.81 14.24 -5.47
N ASN A 157 -15.06 14.47 -6.55
CA ASN A 157 -14.77 15.83 -7.05
C ASN A 157 -16.04 16.60 -7.42
N GLU A 158 -16.96 15.96 -8.14
CA GLU A 158 -18.23 16.57 -8.52
C GLU A 158 -19.10 16.81 -7.28
N LYS A 159 -19.25 15.80 -6.42
CA LYS A 159 -20.09 15.88 -5.21
C LYS A 159 -19.57 16.82 -4.13
N CYS A 160 -18.26 16.96 -3.98
CA CYS A 160 -17.68 17.98 -3.10
C CYS A 160 -17.87 19.38 -3.69
N LYS A 161 -17.72 19.54 -5.02
CA LYS A 161 -17.92 20.83 -5.71
C LYS A 161 -19.37 21.31 -5.63
N GLU A 162 -20.36 20.41 -5.71
CA GLU A 162 -21.79 20.71 -5.46
C GLU A 162 -22.03 21.33 -4.07
N LYS A 163 -21.13 21.06 -3.10
CA LYS A 163 -21.15 21.60 -1.74
C LYS A 163 -20.17 22.76 -1.52
N GLU A 164 -19.65 23.35 -2.61
CA GLU A 164 -18.66 24.43 -2.58
C GLU A 164 -17.37 24.06 -1.79
N ARG A 165 -16.98 22.79 -1.87
CA ARG A 165 -15.84 22.21 -1.15
C ARG A 165 -14.90 21.48 -2.10
N LEU A 166 -13.66 21.25 -1.67
CA LEU A 166 -12.68 20.44 -2.40
C LEU A 166 -12.66 19.03 -1.85
N THR A 167 -12.46 18.05 -2.73
CA THR A 167 -12.12 16.70 -2.32
C THR A 167 -10.74 16.68 -1.69
N VAL A 168 -10.66 16.23 -0.44
CA VAL A 168 -9.41 16.04 0.29
C VAL A 168 -9.00 14.57 0.33
N ARG A 169 -9.98 13.66 0.40
CA ARG A 169 -9.75 12.22 0.46
C ARG A 169 -10.86 11.46 -0.26
N THR A 170 -10.48 10.37 -0.91
CA THR A 170 -11.37 9.45 -1.62
C THR A 170 -10.94 8.03 -1.29
N GLU A 171 -11.88 7.19 -0.87
CA GLU A 171 -11.64 5.76 -0.62
C GLU A 171 -12.76 4.92 -1.21
N CYS A 172 -12.40 3.79 -1.80
CA CYS A 172 -13.36 2.81 -2.30
C CYS A 172 -13.47 1.67 -1.30
N VAL A 173 -14.70 1.37 -0.91
CA VAL A 173 -14.99 0.29 0.01
C VAL A 173 -16.07 -0.60 -0.55
N ALA A 174 -15.96 -1.90 -0.28
CA ALA A 174 -17.00 -2.86 -0.62
C ALA A 174 -17.36 -3.73 0.56
N ASN A 175 -18.63 -4.13 0.57
CA ASN A 175 -19.11 -5.20 1.41
C ASN A 175 -19.63 -6.34 0.53
N CYS A 176 -19.11 -7.54 0.73
CA CYS A 176 -19.51 -8.74 0.04
C CYS A 176 -20.60 -9.45 0.85
N SER A 177 -21.80 -9.49 0.28
CA SER A 177 -22.93 -10.26 0.79
C SER A 177 -23.31 -11.41 -0.14
N GLY A 178 -23.97 -12.42 0.41
CA GLY A 178 -24.52 -13.53 -0.35
C GLY A 178 -23.63 -14.79 -0.46
N SER A 179 -24.30 -15.94 -0.51
CA SER A 179 -23.75 -17.27 -0.81
C SER A 179 -24.83 -18.05 -1.58
N PRO A 180 -24.53 -18.71 -2.71
CA PRO A 180 -23.20 -18.94 -3.30
C PRO A 180 -22.72 -17.82 -4.24
N VAL A 181 -23.62 -16.96 -4.70
CA VAL A 181 -23.27 -15.83 -5.58
C VAL A 181 -22.86 -14.66 -4.71
N ARG A 182 -21.64 -14.17 -4.91
CA ARG A 182 -21.10 -13.00 -4.21
C ARG A 182 -21.68 -11.74 -4.84
N VAL A 183 -22.36 -10.95 -4.04
CA VAL A 183 -22.89 -9.64 -4.40
C VAL A 183 -22.09 -8.60 -3.62
N TYR A 184 -21.42 -7.71 -4.34
CA TYR A 184 -20.63 -6.65 -3.73
C TYR A 184 -21.43 -5.35 -3.72
N GLU A 185 -21.57 -4.76 -2.54
CA GLU A 185 -22.09 -3.41 -2.38
C GLU A 185 -20.93 -2.43 -2.31
N TRP A 186 -20.73 -1.70 -3.40
CA TRP A 186 -19.64 -0.74 -3.54
C TRP A 186 -20.05 0.67 -3.13
N TYR A 187 -19.18 1.32 -2.36
CA TYR A 187 -19.33 2.70 -1.96
C TYR A 187 -18.02 3.45 -2.14
N GLU A 188 -18.15 4.69 -2.60
CA GLU A 188 -17.09 5.67 -2.61
C GLU A 188 -17.29 6.63 -1.43
N GLN A 189 -16.29 6.69 -0.56
CA GLN A 189 -16.24 7.55 0.62
C GLN A 189 -15.42 8.79 0.30
N CYS A 190 -16.02 9.97 0.45
CA CYS A 190 -15.39 11.25 0.15
C CYS A 190 -15.26 12.11 1.40
N CYS A 191 -14.13 12.78 1.53
CA CYS A 191 -13.95 13.85 2.51
C CYS A 191 -13.82 15.19 1.79
N CYS A 192 -14.80 16.06 2.00
CA CYS A 192 -14.83 17.39 1.41
C CYS A 192 -14.35 18.42 2.44
N GLY A 193 -13.19 19.02 2.18
CA GLY A 193 -12.64 20.12 2.98
C GLY A 193 -13.06 21.47 2.42
N ASN A 194 -12.94 22.51 3.23
CA ASN A 194 -13.01 23.87 2.70
C ASN A 194 -11.93 24.03 1.62
N LEU A 195 -12.21 24.89 0.62
CA LEU A 195 -11.15 25.44 -0.22
C LEU A 195 -10.08 25.95 0.74
N ILE A 196 -8.92 25.29 0.79
CA ILE A 196 -7.79 25.83 1.55
C ILE A 196 -7.65 27.25 1.01
N PRO A 197 -7.75 28.30 1.86
CA PRO A 197 -7.53 29.65 1.38
C PRO A 197 -6.18 29.61 0.71
N SER A 198 -6.17 29.87 -0.59
CA SER A 198 -5.00 29.72 -1.46
C SER A 198 -3.80 30.17 -0.67
N HIS A 199 -2.87 29.25 -0.34
CA HIS A 199 -1.68 29.61 0.41
C HIS A 199 -1.15 30.90 -0.22
N PRO A 200 -0.91 31.98 0.57
CA PRO A 200 -0.44 33.22 0.01
C PRO A 200 0.73 32.89 -0.91
N PRO A 201 0.78 33.48 -2.13
CA PRO A 201 1.78 33.13 -3.13
C PRO A 201 3.14 33.04 -2.46
N PRO A 202 3.92 31.97 -2.72
CA PRO A 202 5.20 31.77 -2.06
C PRO A 202 5.98 33.08 -2.15
N SER A 203 6.42 33.57 -0.99
CA SER A 203 7.20 34.82 -0.95
C SER A 203 8.32 34.70 -1.98
N PRO A 204 8.58 35.75 -2.78
CA PRO A 204 9.55 35.70 -3.86
C PRO A 204 10.85 35.14 -3.31
N VAL A 205 11.29 34.01 -3.89
CA VAL A 205 12.55 33.36 -3.52
C VAL A 205 13.64 34.43 -3.68
N PRO A 206 14.45 34.71 -2.64
CA PRO A 206 15.53 35.67 -2.77
C PRO A 206 16.41 35.27 -3.95
N PRO A 207 16.92 36.24 -4.72
CA PRO A 207 17.77 35.95 -5.87
C PRO A 207 18.92 35.03 -5.43
N PRO A 208 19.23 33.98 -6.22
CA PRO A 208 20.30 33.06 -5.87
C PRO A 208 21.60 33.87 -5.67
N PRO A 209 22.41 33.54 -4.65
CA PRO A 209 23.71 34.17 -4.46
C PRO A 209 24.52 34.02 -5.75
N SER A 210 25.17 35.10 -6.17
CA SER A 210 25.98 35.12 -7.38
C SER A 210 26.97 33.95 -7.37
N PRO A 211 27.09 33.20 -8.48
CA PRO A 211 28.01 32.08 -8.56
C PRO A 211 29.44 32.57 -8.29
N PRO A 212 30.26 31.81 -7.54
CA PRO A 212 31.66 32.14 -7.36
C PRO A 212 32.38 32.20 -8.71
N PRO A 213 33.43 33.04 -8.83
CA PRO A 213 34.20 33.17 -10.06
C PRO A 213 34.75 31.80 -10.49
N PRO A 214 34.70 31.47 -11.79
CA PRO A 214 35.21 30.21 -12.29
C PRO A 214 36.70 30.07 -11.97
N PRO A 215 37.16 28.88 -11.55
CA PRO A 215 38.58 28.62 -11.37
C PRO A 215 39.33 28.83 -12.70
N PRO A 216 40.63 29.21 -12.65
CA PRO A 216 41.44 29.41 -13.82
C PRO A 216 41.42 28.15 -14.71
N LEU A 217 41.12 28.35 -16.00
CA LEU A 217 41.12 27.29 -17.01
C LEU A 217 42.45 26.53 -16.94
N GLN A 218 42.39 25.27 -16.51
CA GLN A 218 43.47 24.34 -16.77
C GLN A 218 43.48 24.00 -18.26
N SER A 219 44.68 23.96 -18.83
CA SER A 219 44.94 23.73 -20.24
C SER A 219 44.23 22.47 -20.75
N PRO A 220 43.74 22.48 -22.00
CA PRO A 220 42.98 21.37 -22.57
C PRO A 220 43.86 20.13 -22.66
N GLN A 221 43.55 19.10 -21.87
CA GLN A 221 44.06 17.76 -22.13
C GLN A 221 43.40 17.22 -23.40
N SER A 222 44.22 16.63 -24.27
CA SER A 222 43.80 16.02 -25.52
C SER A 222 42.60 15.10 -25.32
N PRO A 223 41.63 15.12 -26.27
CA PRO A 223 40.45 14.29 -26.19
C PRO A 223 40.86 12.81 -26.19
N PRO A 224 40.31 11.99 -25.28
CA PRO A 224 40.44 10.55 -25.40
C PRO A 224 39.78 10.08 -26.71
N PRO A 225 40.28 8.98 -27.29
CA PRO A 225 39.71 8.40 -28.51
C PRO A 225 38.20 8.14 -28.33
N PRO A 226 37.41 8.24 -29.41
CA PRO A 226 35.97 8.04 -29.35
C PRO A 226 35.67 6.65 -28.80
N PHE A 227 35.09 6.60 -27.61
CA PHE A 227 34.45 5.41 -27.10
C PHE A 227 33.29 5.10 -28.05
N GLN A 228 33.43 4.01 -28.80
CA GLN A 228 32.33 3.44 -29.55
C GLN A 228 31.25 3.06 -28.55
N SER A 229 30.12 3.76 -28.61
CA SER A 229 28.94 3.39 -27.84
C SER A 229 28.61 1.93 -28.14
N PRO A 230 28.55 1.05 -27.12
CA PRO A 230 28.04 -0.29 -27.33
C PRO A 230 26.62 -0.18 -27.90
N PRO A 231 26.23 -1.07 -28.82
CA PRO A 231 24.90 -1.06 -29.40
C PRO A 231 23.84 -1.12 -28.28
N PRO A 232 22.68 -0.46 -28.45
CA PRO A 232 21.59 -0.51 -27.48
C PRO A 232 21.28 -1.98 -27.13
N PRO A 233 21.19 -2.34 -25.84
CA PRO A 233 20.85 -3.69 -25.45
C PRO A 233 19.49 -4.04 -26.07
N THR A 234 19.48 -5.11 -26.86
CA THR A 234 18.26 -5.65 -27.46
C THR A 234 17.26 -5.88 -26.32
N PRO A 235 16.01 -5.37 -26.42
CA PRO A 235 15.01 -5.60 -25.39
C PRO A 235 14.93 -7.12 -25.16
N PRO A 236 15.06 -7.59 -23.91
CA PRO A 236 15.04 -9.02 -23.64
C PRO A 236 13.70 -9.55 -24.14
N GLU A 237 13.75 -10.40 -25.18
CA GLU A 237 12.56 -11.08 -25.67
C GLU A 237 11.98 -11.82 -24.47
N ASN A 238 10.80 -11.38 -24.01
CA ASN A 238 10.04 -12.07 -22.98
C ASN A 238 9.44 -13.33 -23.61
N ILE A 239 10.31 -14.29 -23.93
CA ILE A 239 9.91 -15.63 -24.36
C ILE A 239 9.44 -16.35 -23.10
N CYS A 240 8.20 -16.04 -22.74
CA CYS A 240 7.43 -16.75 -21.75
C CYS A 240 7.22 -18.18 -22.26
N LYS A 241 8.18 -19.07 -22.02
CA LYS A 241 8.06 -20.48 -22.39
C LYS A 241 7.19 -21.14 -21.33
N PHE A 242 5.94 -21.41 -21.68
CA PHE A 242 5.03 -22.14 -20.82
C PHE A 242 5.57 -23.55 -20.60
N ILE A 243 5.90 -23.87 -19.35
CA ILE A 243 6.25 -25.23 -18.95
C ILE A 243 4.93 -25.95 -18.71
N GLN A 244 4.70 -27.02 -19.47
CA GLN A 244 3.64 -27.97 -19.16
C GLN A 244 4.10 -28.82 -17.98
N THR A 245 3.35 -28.75 -16.90
CA THR A 245 3.61 -29.57 -15.72
C THR A 245 2.68 -30.78 -15.76
N PRO A 246 3.13 -31.96 -15.26
CA PRO A 246 2.32 -33.19 -15.26
C PRO A 246 1.09 -33.11 -14.36
N THR A 247 1.01 -32.08 -13.53
CA THR A 247 -0.09 -31.85 -12.60
C THR A 247 -1.38 -31.49 -13.35
N THR A 248 -2.36 -32.41 -13.31
CA THR A 248 -3.71 -32.24 -13.85
C THR A 248 -4.71 -31.66 -12.85
N ASP A 249 -4.22 -31.01 -11.79
CA ASP A 249 -5.07 -30.42 -10.75
C ASP A 249 -4.69 -28.95 -10.54
N CYS A 250 -5.63 -28.05 -10.80
CA CYS A 250 -5.45 -26.61 -10.57
C CYS A 250 -5.21 -26.27 -9.10
N ILE A 251 -5.68 -27.09 -8.16
CA ILE A 251 -5.46 -26.89 -6.72
C ILE A 251 -3.96 -26.97 -6.39
N LEU A 252 -3.23 -27.81 -7.12
CA LEU A 252 -1.79 -27.97 -6.98
C LEU A 252 -0.98 -26.92 -7.77
N CYS A 253 -1.63 -26.14 -8.64
CA CYS A 253 -1.04 -25.04 -9.41
C CYS A 253 -0.83 -23.79 -8.55
N THR A 254 -0.14 -23.95 -7.42
CA THR A 254 0.15 -22.86 -6.51
C THR A 254 1.35 -22.05 -7.00
N ARG A 255 1.45 -20.80 -6.53
CA ARG A 255 2.62 -19.96 -6.80
C ARG A 255 3.92 -20.62 -6.33
N GLY A 256 3.87 -21.34 -5.20
CA GLY A 256 5.02 -22.10 -4.68
C GLY A 256 5.49 -23.17 -5.65
N TYR A 257 4.56 -23.91 -6.25
CA TYR A 257 4.86 -24.93 -7.26
C TYR A 257 5.54 -24.32 -8.50
N CYS A 258 4.97 -23.26 -9.08
CA CYS A 258 5.58 -22.57 -10.21
C CYS A 258 6.95 -21.98 -9.86
N ILE A 259 7.15 -21.47 -8.64
CA ILE A 259 8.45 -20.98 -8.17
C ILE A 259 9.47 -22.11 -8.15
N SER A 260 9.15 -23.27 -7.57
CA SER A 260 10.07 -24.41 -7.54
C SER A 260 10.45 -24.90 -8.94
N GLU A 261 9.48 -24.98 -9.86
CA GLU A 261 9.71 -25.41 -11.24
C GLU A 261 10.55 -24.42 -12.05
N CYS A 262 10.28 -23.12 -11.91
CA CYS A 262 11.09 -22.09 -12.57
C CYS A 262 12.52 -22.04 -11.98
N LEU A 263 12.67 -22.14 -10.66
CA LEU A 263 13.97 -22.12 -9.99
C LEU A 263 14.82 -23.33 -10.36
N ALA A 264 14.22 -24.52 -10.47
CA ALA A 264 14.91 -25.72 -10.96
C ALA A 264 15.50 -25.55 -12.36
N ARG A 265 15.07 -24.52 -13.11
CA ARG A 265 15.52 -24.18 -14.46
C ARG A 265 16.32 -22.87 -14.53
N GLY A 266 16.70 -22.30 -13.38
CA GLY A 266 17.43 -21.03 -13.32
C GLY A 266 16.57 -19.81 -13.74
N ALA A 267 15.27 -19.87 -13.53
CA ALA A 267 14.32 -18.85 -13.95
C ALA A 267 13.45 -18.35 -12.77
N SER A 268 12.86 -17.16 -12.91
CA SER A 268 11.90 -16.59 -11.97
C SER A 268 10.47 -16.64 -12.54
N VAL A 269 9.46 -16.92 -11.72
CA VAL A 269 8.06 -16.84 -12.13
C VAL A 269 7.67 -15.41 -12.48
N VAL A 270 7.06 -15.23 -13.66
CA VAL A 270 6.43 -13.97 -14.10
C VAL A 270 4.92 -14.06 -13.97
N LYS A 271 4.33 -15.18 -14.41
CA LYS A 271 2.89 -15.38 -14.44
C LYS A 271 2.57 -16.86 -14.26
N MET A 272 1.44 -17.16 -13.62
CA MET A 272 0.89 -18.51 -13.57
C MET A 272 -0.56 -18.45 -14.06
N VAL A 273 -0.98 -19.47 -14.79
CA VAL A 273 -2.37 -19.62 -15.25
C VAL A 273 -2.72 -21.10 -15.10
N CYS A 274 -3.88 -21.40 -14.51
CA CYS A 274 -4.48 -22.71 -14.66
C CYS A 274 -5.61 -22.65 -15.68
N SER A 275 -5.56 -23.52 -16.70
CA SER A 275 -6.63 -23.60 -17.68
C SER A 275 -7.61 -24.70 -17.27
N PRO A 276 -8.87 -24.36 -16.94
CA PRO A 276 -9.86 -25.35 -16.49
C PRO A 276 -10.24 -26.35 -17.60
N SER A 277 -10.07 -25.97 -18.87
CA SER A 277 -10.45 -26.80 -20.03
C SER A 277 -9.50 -27.99 -20.25
N VAL A 278 -8.25 -27.88 -19.84
CA VAL A 278 -7.22 -28.94 -19.98
C VAL A 278 -6.66 -29.39 -18.63
N LEU A 279 -7.14 -28.80 -17.53
CA LEU A 279 -6.64 -28.99 -16.18
C LEU A 279 -5.10 -28.88 -16.08
N GLN A 280 -4.48 -28.08 -16.95
CA GLN A 280 -3.04 -27.92 -16.99
C GLN A 280 -2.62 -26.64 -16.28
N CYS A 281 -1.72 -26.79 -15.33
CA CYS A 281 -0.98 -25.68 -14.75
C CYS A 281 0.07 -25.20 -15.76
N ARG A 282 0.12 -23.89 -15.98
CA ARG A 282 1.07 -23.24 -16.89
C ARG A 282 1.84 -22.17 -16.14
N CYS A 283 3.14 -22.41 -15.96
CA CYS A 283 4.05 -21.47 -15.34
C CYS A 283 4.82 -20.71 -16.43
N CYS A 284 4.76 -19.39 -16.40
CA CYS A 284 5.57 -18.50 -17.21
C CYS A 284 6.85 -18.15 -16.45
N CYS A 285 7.98 -18.67 -16.90
CA CYS A 285 9.27 -18.40 -16.29
C CYS A 285 10.08 -17.41 -17.14
N ARG A 286 10.79 -16.50 -16.49
CA ARG A 286 11.79 -15.62 -17.08
C ARG A 286 13.17 -16.07 -16.65
N MET A 287 14.02 -16.43 -17.60
CA MET A 287 15.40 -16.83 -17.31
C MET A 287 16.12 -15.72 -16.56
N ILE A 288 16.81 -16.10 -15.47
CA ILE A 288 17.72 -15.19 -14.78
C ILE A 288 19.01 -15.26 -15.58
N THR A 289 19.19 -14.35 -16.54
CA THR A 289 20.48 -14.15 -17.21
C THR A 289 21.45 -13.62 -16.17
N THR A 290 22.08 -14.52 -15.43
CA THR A 290 23.33 -14.22 -14.75
C THR A 290 24.33 -13.98 -15.87
N LEU A 291 24.63 -12.71 -16.14
CA LEU A 291 25.84 -12.38 -16.89
C LEU A 291 26.99 -13.11 -16.17
N PRO A 292 27.77 -13.95 -16.84
CA PRO A 292 29.01 -14.46 -16.26
C PRO A 292 29.92 -13.24 -16.07
N SER A 293 29.95 -12.69 -14.86
CA SER A 293 30.99 -11.74 -14.45
C SER A 293 32.33 -12.46 -14.55
N SER A 294 32.99 -12.29 -15.68
CA SER A 294 34.37 -12.73 -15.90
C SER A 294 35.27 -11.90 -14.99
N THR A 295 35.50 -12.43 -13.79
CA THR A 295 36.58 -11.98 -12.91
C THR A 295 37.28 -13.23 -12.40
N THR A 296 38.14 -13.78 -13.24
CA THR A 296 39.12 -14.79 -12.80
C THR A 296 40.44 -14.47 -13.49
N ALA A 297 41.17 -13.53 -12.89
CA ALA A 297 42.58 -13.31 -13.15
C ALA A 297 43.24 -12.97 -11.81
N LEU A 298 44.38 -13.64 -11.56
CA LEU A 298 45.22 -13.64 -10.36
C LEU A 298 44.58 -14.38 -9.16
N GLY A 299 45.05 -15.53 -8.69
CA GLY A 299 46.39 -16.09 -8.72
C GLY A 299 46.82 -16.31 -7.27
N SER A 300 47.02 -17.57 -6.84
CA SER A 300 48.06 -17.96 -5.88
C SER A 300 48.07 -19.47 -5.69
N SER A 301 49.26 -19.99 -5.91
CA SER A 301 49.75 -21.34 -5.67
C SER A 301 50.07 -21.55 -4.17
N LEU A 302 50.27 -22.83 -3.82
CA LEU A 302 51.07 -23.40 -2.72
C LEU A 302 50.36 -23.92 -1.43
N PHE A 303 50.46 -25.26 -1.29
CA PHE A 303 50.74 -26.07 -0.07
C PHE A 303 49.65 -26.15 1.03
N ALA A 304 49.42 -27.24 1.78
CA ALA A 304 49.99 -28.59 1.94
C ALA A 304 48.85 -29.49 2.49
N GLU A 305 48.68 -30.76 2.10
CA GLU A 305 49.25 -31.96 2.75
C GLU A 305 49.39 -31.87 4.30
N MET A 306 48.46 -32.48 5.04
CA MET A 306 48.73 -33.57 5.99
C MET A 306 47.48 -33.93 6.82
N GLN A 307 47.22 -35.24 6.85
CA GLN A 307 46.43 -36.07 7.79
C GLN A 307 44.90 -35.94 7.84
#